data_AF-A0A7C3VP68-F1
#
_entry.id   AF-A0A7C3VP68-F1
#
_cell.length_a   1.000
_cell.length_b   1.000
_cell.length_c   1.000
_cell.angle_alpha   90.00
_cell.angle_beta   90.00
_cell.angle_gamma   90.00
#
_symmetry.space_group_name_H-M   'P 1'
#
loop_
_entity.id
_entity.type
_entity.pdbx_description
1 polymer ?
#
loop_
_entity_poly.entity_id
_entity_poly.type
_entity_poly.pdbx_seq_one_letter_code
_entity_poly.pdbx_strand_id
1 'polypeptide(L)'
;MAVTANNKVLSEVFGPVSGAGALTKQVLLVVAGIAALALAANIRVPMWPVPITLQTFAVLTIGAAYGLRLGLITLLGYVALGAAGVAVFAGDSAGLAYMAGPTGGYLVGFAA
;
A
#
# COMPACT_ATOMS: atom_id res chain seq x y z
N MET A 1 22.07 7.60 -20.61
CA MET A 1 21.63 7.14 -19.27
C MET A 1 20.31 6.39 -19.46
N ALA A 2 20.35 5.14 -19.93
CA ALA A 2 19.17 4.40 -20.39
C ALA A 2 19.33 2.87 -20.21
N VAL A 3 19.84 2.42 -19.06
CA VAL A 3 20.18 0.98 -18.85
C VAL A 3 19.47 0.37 -17.61
N THR A 4 18.50 1.04 -16.98
CA THR A 4 17.83 0.52 -15.76
C THR A 4 16.30 0.38 -15.87
N ALA A 5 15.73 0.45 -17.07
CA ALA A 5 14.27 0.37 -17.25
C ALA A 5 13.73 -1.07 -17.40
N ASN A 6 14.59 -2.10 -17.38
CA ASN A 6 14.20 -3.49 -17.71
C ASN A 6 14.43 -4.48 -16.55
N ASN A 7 14.41 -3.99 -15.31
CA ASN A 7 14.56 -4.86 -14.14
C ASN A 7 13.19 -5.47 -13.82
N LYS A 8 13.10 -6.80 -13.93
CA LYS A 8 11.92 -7.55 -13.48
C LYS A 8 11.70 -7.26 -12.00
N VAL A 9 10.48 -6.84 -11.65
CA VAL A 9 10.09 -6.65 -10.24
C VAL A 9 9.78 -8.00 -9.59
N LEU A 10 9.80 -8.08 -8.25
CA LEU A 10 9.60 -9.36 -7.55
C LEU A 10 8.28 -10.03 -7.93
N SER A 11 7.23 -9.25 -8.15
CA SER A 11 5.94 -9.74 -8.63
C SER A 11 6.01 -10.39 -10.02
N GLU A 12 6.99 -10.05 -10.86
CA GLU A 12 7.20 -10.61 -12.20
C GLU A 12 8.16 -11.80 -12.19
N VAL A 13 9.05 -11.88 -11.20
CA VAL A 13 9.97 -13.02 -11.02
C VAL A 13 9.19 -14.26 -10.57
N PHE A 14 8.17 -14.09 -9.73
CA PHE A 14 7.49 -15.22 -9.09
C PHE A 14 6.10 -15.48 -9.66
N GLY A 15 5.94 -16.53 -10.48
CA GLY A 15 4.63 -17.05 -10.89
C GLY A 15 4.10 -16.56 -12.25
N PRO A 16 2.83 -16.86 -12.59
CA PRO A 16 2.28 -16.59 -13.93
C PRO A 16 2.27 -15.10 -14.25
N VAL A 17 2.67 -14.76 -15.47
CA VAL A 17 2.78 -13.37 -15.97
C VAL A 17 1.65 -13.02 -16.94
N SER A 18 0.96 -14.02 -17.50
CA SER A 18 -0.19 -13.84 -18.39
C SER A 18 -1.24 -14.96 -18.19
N GLY A 19 -2.49 -14.66 -18.53
CA GLY A 19 -3.64 -15.58 -18.40
C GLY A 19 -4.41 -15.47 -17.08
N ALA A 20 -5.42 -16.33 -16.89
CA ALA A 20 -6.30 -16.30 -15.72
C ALA A 20 -5.56 -16.50 -14.38
N GLY A 21 -4.47 -17.27 -14.38
CA GLY A 21 -3.61 -17.45 -13.21
C GLY A 21 -2.85 -16.18 -12.80
N ALA A 22 -2.54 -15.29 -13.76
CA ALA A 22 -1.88 -14.02 -13.46
C ALA A 22 -2.82 -13.02 -12.78
N LEU A 23 -4.09 -12.96 -13.22
CA LEU A 23 -5.11 -12.11 -12.58
C LEU A 23 -5.37 -12.54 -11.12
N THR A 24 -5.52 -13.85 -10.90
CA THR A 24 -5.73 -14.40 -9.55
C THR A 24 -4.57 -14.03 -8.62
N LYS A 25 -3.34 -14.19 -9.11
CA LYS A 25 -2.13 -13.77 -8.37
C LYS A 25 -2.10 -12.27 -8.09
N GLN A 26 -2.44 -11.42 -9.07
CA GLN A 26 -2.46 -9.96 -8.88
C GLN A 26 -3.46 -9.55 -7.80
N VAL A 27 -4.67 -10.12 -7.82
CA VAL A 27 -5.68 -9.87 -6.78
C VAL A 27 -5.17 -10.30 -5.41
N LEU A 28 -4.59 -11.50 -5.31
CA LEU A 28 -4.01 -12.00 -4.06
C LEU A 28 -2.88 -11.10 -3.55
N LEU A 29 -2.00 -10.62 -4.44
CA LEU A 29 -0.93 -9.68 -4.08
C LEU A 29 -1.50 -8.35 -3.58
N VAL A 30 -2.50 -7.79 -4.26
CA VAL A 30 -3.15 -6.54 -3.83
C VAL A 30 -3.76 -6.71 -2.44
N VAL A 31 -4.50 -7.79 -2.20
CA VAL A 31 -5.11 -8.08 -0.89
C VAL A 31 -4.03 -8.26 0.18
N ALA A 32 -2.97 -9.02 -0.11
CA ALA A 32 -1.86 -9.22 0.81
C ALA A 32 -1.10 -7.92 1.13
N GLY A 33 -0.89 -7.07 0.13
CA GLY A 33 -0.24 -5.76 0.30
C GLY A 33 -1.08 -4.80 1.14
N ILE A 34 -2.40 -4.75 0.92
CA ILE A 34 -3.34 -3.97 1.74
C ILE A 34 -3.32 -4.46 3.19
N ALA A 35 -3.34 -5.79 3.41
CA ALA A 35 -3.25 -6.37 4.75
C ALA A 35 -1.91 -6.02 5.43
N ALA A 36 -0.79 -6.11 4.71
CA ALA A 36 0.51 -5.73 5.22
C ALA A 36 0.57 -4.24 5.62
N LEU A 37 -0.03 -3.35 4.83
CA LEU A 37 -0.15 -1.92 5.16
C LEU A 37 -0.97 -1.69 6.43
N ALA A 38 -2.12 -2.36 6.55
CA ALA A 38 -2.98 -2.24 7.74
C ALA A 38 -2.27 -2.73 9.02
N LEU A 39 -1.53 -3.83 8.93
CA LEU A 39 -0.73 -4.35 10.04
C LEU A 39 0.41 -3.39 10.39
N ALA A 40 1.14 -2.89 9.39
CA ALA A 40 2.25 -1.95 9.59
C ALA A 40 1.78 -0.60 10.15
N ALA A 41 0.57 -0.15 9.79
CA ALA A 41 -0.03 1.08 10.32
C ALA A 41 -0.36 0.96 11.82
N ASN A 42 -0.62 -0.24 12.32
CA ASN A 42 -0.90 -0.48 13.75
C ASN A 42 0.38 -0.54 14.60
N ILE A 43 1.53 -0.88 14.02
CA ILE A 43 2.82 -0.80 14.70
C ILE A 43 3.26 0.66 14.73
N ARG A 44 2.89 1.35 15.81
CA ARG A 44 3.11 2.79 15.98
C ARG A 44 3.68 3.14 17.34
N VAL A 45 4.50 4.18 17.35
CA VAL A 45 4.94 4.85 18.58
C VAL A 45 4.06 6.08 18.77
N PRO A 46 3.34 6.20 19.90
CA PRO A 46 2.46 7.33 20.14
C PRO A 46 3.29 8.61 20.31
N MET A 47 3.05 9.58 19.44
CA MET A 47 3.64 10.92 19.53
C MET A 47 2.63 11.95 19.03
N TRP A 48 2.82 13.21 19.42
CA TRP A 48 1.91 14.30 19.09
C TRP A 48 2.58 15.26 18.11
N PRO A 49 1.91 15.71 17.03
CA PRO A 49 0.51 15.45 16.65
C PRO A 49 0.29 14.22 15.76
N VAL A 50 1.34 13.60 15.20
CA VAL A 50 1.23 12.48 14.26
C VAL A 50 2.10 11.30 14.72
N PRO A 51 1.55 10.09 14.91
CA PRO A 51 2.32 8.90 15.30
C PRO A 51 3.37 8.51 14.25
N ILE A 52 4.56 8.08 14.69
CA ILE A 52 5.50 7.35 13.82
C ILE A 52 4.99 5.92 13.69
N THR A 53 4.83 5.43 12.46
CA THR A 53 4.34 4.09 12.14
C THR A 53 5.29 3.37 11.19
N LEU A 54 5.19 2.04 11.11
CA LEU A 54 5.88 1.25 10.07
C LEU A 54 5.21 1.35 8.68
N GLN A 55 4.19 2.21 8.54
CA GLN A 55 3.42 2.33 7.31
C GLN A 55 4.29 2.78 6.13
N THR A 56 5.19 3.75 6.32
CA THR A 56 6.10 4.22 5.26
C THR A 56 7.04 3.13 4.76
N PHE A 57 7.55 2.28 5.67
CA PHE A 57 8.37 1.12 5.32
C PHE A 57 7.58 0.11 4.45
N ALA A 58 6.34 -0.18 4.83
CA ALA A 58 5.47 -1.07 4.08
C ALA A 58 5.15 -0.51 2.68
N VAL A 59 4.86 0.81 2.57
CA VAL A 59 4.62 1.48 1.28
C VAL A 59 5.82 1.34 0.35
N LEU A 60 7.03 1.64 0.84
CA LEU A 60 8.25 1.54 0.03
C LEU A 60 8.55 0.10 -0.39
N THR A 61 8.32 -0.86 0.50
CA THR A 61 8.52 -2.28 0.21
C THR A 61 7.53 -2.77 -0.85
N ILE A 62 6.27 -2.37 -0.77
CA ILE A 62 5.25 -2.70 -1.77
C ILE A 62 5.59 -2.05 -3.12
N GLY A 63 5.99 -0.77 -3.13
CA GLY A 63 6.41 -0.09 -4.36
C GLY A 63 7.58 -0.79 -5.04
N ALA A 64 8.60 -1.20 -4.26
CA ALA A 64 9.75 -1.92 -4.78
C ALA A 64 9.43 -3.37 -5.22
N ALA A 65 8.59 -4.08 -4.47
CA ALA A 65 8.28 -5.48 -4.73
C ALA A 65 7.26 -5.67 -5.85
N TYR A 66 6.22 -4.83 -5.90
CA TYR A 66 5.10 -4.99 -6.83
C TYR A 66 5.33 -4.21 -8.13
N GLY A 67 6.21 -3.22 -8.11
CA GLY A 67 6.44 -2.29 -9.21
C GLY A 67 5.40 -1.17 -9.26
N LEU A 68 5.58 -0.22 -10.19
CA LEU A 68 4.80 1.02 -10.24
C LEU A 68 3.29 0.77 -10.38
N ARG A 69 2.88 -0.11 -11.31
CA ARG A 69 1.46 -0.37 -11.59
C ARG A 69 0.75 -1.09 -10.44
N LEU A 70 1.25 -2.26 -10.04
CA LEU A 70 0.61 -3.05 -8.99
C LEU A 70 0.76 -2.40 -7.61
N GLY A 71 1.87 -1.72 -7.34
CA GLY A 71 2.06 -0.92 -6.13
C GLY A 71 1.03 0.19 -6.01
N LEU A 72 0.86 1.01 -7.05
CA LEU A 72 -0.16 2.08 -7.05
C LEU A 72 -1.58 1.53 -6.88
N ILE A 73 -1.93 0.44 -7.57
CA ILE A 73 -3.25 -0.21 -7.40
C ILE A 73 -3.46 -0.65 -5.95
N THR A 74 -2.42 -1.20 -5.31
CA THR A 74 -2.47 -1.64 -3.91
C THR A 74 -2.67 -0.46 -2.96
N LEU A 75 -1.96 0.63 -3.17
CA LEU A 75 -2.02 1.84 -2.33
C LEU A 75 -3.36 2.58 -2.52
N LEU A 76 -3.84 2.69 -3.76
CA LEU A 76 -5.18 3.21 -4.04
C LEU A 76 -6.27 2.33 -3.44
N GLY A 77 -6.14 1.01 -3.53
CA GLY A 77 -7.05 0.06 -2.89
C GLY A 77 -7.09 0.22 -1.37
N TYR A 78 -5.93 0.39 -0.73
CA TYR A 78 -5.83 0.68 0.71
C TYR A 78 -6.55 1.97 1.09
N VAL A 79 -6.32 3.07 0.35
CA VAL A 79 -6.99 4.36 0.60
C VAL A 79 -8.49 4.26 0.35
N ALA A 80 -8.93 3.59 -0.72
CA ALA A 80 -10.34 3.42 -1.06
C ALA A 80 -11.08 2.59 0.00
N LEU A 81 -10.48 1.51 0.51
CA LEU A 81 -11.05 0.70 1.60
C LEU A 81 -11.19 1.51 2.88
N GLY A 82 -10.15 2.28 3.24
CA GLY A 82 -10.22 3.16 4.40
C GLY A 82 -11.26 4.26 4.24
N ALA A 83 -11.38 4.86 3.04
CA ALA A 83 -12.42 5.84 2.72
C ALA A 83 -13.83 5.24 2.78
N ALA A 84 -14.00 3.97 2.38
CA ALA A 84 -15.26 3.23 2.47
C ALA A 84 -15.67 2.85 3.91
N GLY A 85 -14.85 3.18 4.91
CA GLY A 85 -15.16 2.98 6.32
C GLY A 85 -14.56 1.71 6.93
N VAL A 86 -13.70 0.99 6.21
CA VAL A 86 -12.95 -0.14 6.77
C VAL A 86 -11.80 0.39 7.63
N ALA A 87 -11.67 -0.11 8.86
CA ALA A 87 -10.65 0.29 9.84
C ALA A 87 -9.24 -0.20 9.48
N VAL A 88 -8.71 0.26 8.35
CA VAL A 88 -7.37 -0.10 7.85
C VAL A 88 -6.29 0.93 8.18
N PHE A 89 -6.67 2.12 8.64
CA PHE A 89 -5.71 3.17 9.01
C PHE A 89 -5.18 2.99 10.43
N ALA A 90 -4.10 3.71 10.76
CA ALA A 90 -3.37 3.54 12.01
C ALA A 90 -4.26 3.67 13.25
N GLY A 91 -4.26 2.64 14.10
CA GLY A 91 -5.10 2.57 15.31
C GLY A 91 -6.57 2.37 14.98
N ASP A 92 -6.86 1.41 14.09
CA ASP A 92 -8.21 0.99 13.70
C ASP A 92 -9.11 2.15 13.27
N SER A 93 -8.51 3.17 12.65
CA SER A 93 -9.23 4.35 12.17
C SER A 93 -9.71 4.17 10.73
N ALA A 94 -10.79 4.86 10.37
CA ALA A 94 -11.41 4.78 9.06
C ALA A 94 -12.06 6.12 8.64
N GLY A 95 -12.43 6.20 7.36
CA GLY A 95 -13.32 7.21 6.82
C GLY A 95 -12.65 8.51 6.39
N LEU A 96 -13.43 9.32 5.69
CA LEU A 96 -13.00 10.61 5.14
C LEU A 96 -12.57 11.62 6.23
N ALA A 97 -13.14 11.52 7.43
CA ALA A 97 -12.76 12.38 8.56
C ALA A 97 -11.29 12.16 8.98
N TYR A 98 -10.81 10.91 8.97
CA TYR A 98 -9.40 10.60 9.22
C TYR A 98 -8.50 11.13 8.08
N MET A 99 -8.97 11.02 6.83
CA MET A 99 -8.26 11.51 5.65
C MET A 99 -8.19 13.04 5.58
N ALA A 100 -9.13 13.76 6.19
CA ALA A 100 -9.10 15.23 6.31
C ALA A 100 -8.28 15.71 7.53
N GLY A 101 -7.78 14.78 8.36
CA GLY A 101 -6.96 15.08 9.52
C GLY A 101 -5.48 15.34 9.18
N PRO A 102 -4.64 15.59 10.21
CA PRO A 102 -3.22 15.91 10.02
C PRO A 102 -2.41 14.79 9.34
N THR A 103 -2.88 13.54 9.41
CA THR A 103 -2.27 12.37 8.76
C THR A 103 -2.74 12.16 7.32
N GLY A 104 -3.73 12.91 6.86
CA GLY A 104 -4.33 12.78 5.53
C GLY A 104 -3.32 12.95 4.38
N GLY A 105 -2.41 13.92 4.52
CA GLY A 105 -1.38 14.20 3.53
C GLY A 105 -0.45 13.00 3.25
N TYR A 106 -0.18 12.17 4.26
CA TYR A 106 0.61 10.94 4.07
C TYR A 106 -0.12 9.93 3.20
N LEU A 107 -1.43 9.74 3.41
CA LEU A 107 -2.24 8.81 2.63
C LEU A 107 -2.28 9.21 1.15
N VAL A 108 -2.43 10.51 0.87
CA VAL A 108 -2.37 11.05 -0.49
C VAL A 108 -0.97 10.88 -1.08
N GLY A 109 0.07 11.20 -0.31
CA GLY A 109 1.46 11.06 -0.75
C GLY A 109 1.89 9.62 -1.04
N PHE A 110 1.23 8.62 -0.45
CA PHE A 110 1.49 7.21 -0.79
C PHE A 110 0.87 6.81 -2.13
N ALA A 111 -0.21 7.46 -2.55
CA ALA A 111 -0.93 7.11 -3.77
C ALA A 111 -0.64 8.04 -4.96
N ALA A 112 0.26 9.00 -4.80
CA ALA A 112 0.68 9.98 -5.80
C ALA A 112 1.99 9.56 -6.50
#